data_AF-A0AAU9VG62-F1
#
_entry.id   AF-A0AAU9VG62-F1
#
_cell.length_a   1.000
_cell.length_b   1.000
_cell.length_c   1.000
_cell.angle_alpha   90.00
_cell.angle_beta   90.00
_cell.angle_gamma   90.00
#
_symmetry.space_group_name_H-M   'P 1'
#
loop_
_entity.id
_entity.type
_entity.pdbx_description
1 polymer ?
#
loop_
_entity_poly.entity_id
_entity_poly.type
_entity_poly.pdbx_seq_one_letter_code
_entity_poly.pdbx_strand_id
1 'polypeptide(L)'
;MKQGHESQVIIVNRNPYDSSIQIVIPPFRPINLFEIEDNFEEVKLEIETKIMNQEVAERIVLFVSAFKESMEEGDVLPIVEYFISSDIENMDPDELKMIFDAVKEFITLVNDENRLMH
;
A
#
# COMPACT_ATOMS: atom_id res chain seq x y z
N MET A 1 29.37 10.53 6.98
CA MET A 1 28.30 9.85 7.74
C MET A 1 27.50 9.05 6.74
N LYS A 2 27.37 7.73 6.93
CA LYS A 2 26.60 6.88 6.01
C LYS A 2 25.12 7.25 6.18
N GLN A 3 24.50 7.83 5.14
CA GLN A 3 23.04 7.91 5.08
C GLN A 3 22.55 6.46 5.03
N GLY A 4 21.99 5.99 6.15
CA GLY A 4 21.30 4.71 6.15
C GLY A 4 20.07 4.90 5.28
N HIS A 5 19.93 4.10 4.22
CA HIS A 5 18.63 3.90 3.59
C HIS A 5 17.72 3.38 4.70
N GLU A 6 16.80 4.22 5.20
CA GLU A 6 15.74 3.78 6.10
C GLU A 6 14.80 2.91 5.27
N SER A 7 14.95 1.60 5.37
CA SER A 7 14.04 0.66 4.69
C SER A 7 12.63 0.85 5.23
N GLN A 8 11.73 1.35 4.38
CA GLN A 8 10.32 1.49 4.69
C GLN A 8 9.67 0.10 4.67
N VAL A 9 9.17 -0.36 5.81
CA VAL A 9 8.45 -1.63 5.89
C VAL A 9 6.96 -1.35 5.69
N ILE A 10 6.39 -1.91 4.63
CA ILE A 10 4.95 -1.89 4.36
C ILE A 10 4.42 -3.29 4.66
N ILE A 11 3.49 -3.39 5.60
CA ILE A 11 2.87 -4.66 5.99
C ILE A 11 1.40 -4.61 5.63
N VAL A 12 0.95 -5.54 4.78
CA VAL A 12 -0.46 -5.69 4.43
C VAL A 12 -1.00 -6.92 5.15
N ASN A 13 -1.93 -6.72 6.09
CA ASN A 13 -2.49 -7.80 6.91
C ASN A 13 -4.00 -7.79 6.84
N ARG A 14 -4.63 -8.98 6.94
CA ARG A 14 -6.04 -9.06 7.32
C ARG A 14 -6.17 -8.65 8.79
N ASN A 15 -7.04 -7.69 9.06
CA ASN A 15 -7.47 -7.34 10.40
C ASN A 15 -8.06 -8.59 11.07
N PRO A 16 -7.51 -9.04 12.21
CA PRO A 16 -7.98 -10.24 12.89
C PRO A 16 -9.41 -10.11 13.43
N TYR A 17 -9.99 -8.91 13.45
CA TYR A 17 -11.29 -8.65 14.08
C TYR A 17 -12.47 -8.54 13.10
N ASP A 18 -12.27 -8.10 11.85
CA ASP A 18 -13.38 -7.81 10.93
C ASP A 18 -13.15 -8.26 9.47
N SER A 19 -12.11 -9.06 9.20
CA SER A 19 -11.71 -9.49 7.84
C SER A 19 -11.36 -8.35 6.87
N SER A 20 -11.35 -7.09 7.32
CA SER A 20 -10.82 -5.97 6.53
C SER A 20 -9.33 -6.12 6.34
N ILE A 21 -8.77 -5.42 5.38
CA ILE A 21 -7.33 -5.45 5.13
C ILE A 21 -6.75 -4.11 5.52
N GLN A 22 -5.62 -4.17 6.21
CA GLN A 22 -4.92 -3.02 6.77
C GLN A 22 -3.52 -2.93 6.20
N ILE A 23 -3.13 -1.71 5.87
CA ILE A 23 -1.79 -1.34 5.45
C ILE A 23 -1.11 -0.68 6.65
N VAL A 24 -0.03 -1.28 7.13
CA VAL A 24 0.76 -0.77 8.26
C VAL A 24 2.09 -0.26 7.74
N ILE A 25 2.36 1.02 7.93
CA ILE A 25 3.59 1.67 7.49
C ILE A 25 4.15 2.53 8.62
N PRO A 26 5.05 2.01 9.48
CA PRO A 26 5.65 2.80 10.54
C PRO A 26 6.41 4.02 9.97
N PRO A 27 6.36 5.20 10.59
CA PRO A 27 5.76 5.54 11.90
C PRO A 27 4.26 5.90 11.84
N PHE A 28 3.58 5.67 10.72
CA PHE A 28 2.17 5.98 10.54
C PHE A 28 1.25 4.93 11.19
N ARG A 29 -0.01 5.30 11.43
CA ARG A 29 -1.03 4.37 11.92
C ARG A 29 -1.38 3.33 10.84
N PRO A 30 -1.91 2.15 11.22
CA PRO A 30 -2.57 1.28 10.26
C PRO A 30 -3.68 2.03 9.50
N ILE A 31 -3.71 1.85 8.19
CA ILE A 31 -4.73 2.40 7.29
C ILE A 31 -5.63 1.24 6.86
N ASN A 32 -6.92 1.34 7.15
CA ASN A 32 -7.89 0.38 6.63
C ASN A 32 -8.12 0.66 5.14
N LEU A 33 -8.25 -0.40 4.36
CA LEU A 33 -8.55 -0.33 2.95
C LEU A 33 -9.75 0.56 2.61
N PHE A 34 -10.84 0.43 3.36
CA PHE A 34 -12.05 1.21 3.10
C PHE A 34 -11.80 2.71 3.30
N GLU A 35 -10.84 3.09 4.15
CA GLU A 35 -10.44 4.49 4.28
C GLU A 35 -9.74 5.01 3.03
N ILE A 36 -8.98 4.16 2.32
CA ILE A 36 -8.33 4.51 1.05
C ILE A 36 -9.35 4.64 -0.07
N GLU A 37 -10.35 3.75 -0.09
CA GLU A 37 -11.45 3.79 -1.06
C GLU A 37 -12.35 5.03 -0.85
N ASP A 38 -12.85 5.23 0.36
CA ASP A 38 -13.88 6.24 0.66
C ASP A 38 -13.30 7.63 0.96
N ASN A 39 -12.13 7.71 1.61
CA ASN A 39 -11.60 8.93 2.22
C ASN A 39 -10.13 9.21 1.85
N PHE A 40 -9.73 8.84 0.64
CA PHE A 40 -8.35 8.97 0.15
C PHE A 40 -7.68 10.32 0.45
N GLU A 41 -8.36 11.43 0.17
CA GLU A 41 -7.79 12.78 0.35
C GLU A 41 -7.49 13.11 1.81
N GLU A 42 -8.32 12.60 2.74
CA GLU A 42 -8.10 12.77 4.18
C GLU A 42 -6.91 11.93 4.65
N VAL A 43 -6.81 10.68 4.16
CA VAL A 43 -5.67 9.80 4.43
C VAL A 43 -4.37 10.41 3.93
N LYS A 44 -4.36 10.93 2.69
CA LYS A 44 -3.21 11.61 2.10
C LYS A 44 -2.78 12.82 2.94
N LEU A 45 -3.73 13.69 3.30
CA LEU A 45 -3.45 14.86 4.14
C LEU A 45 -2.92 14.44 5.52
N GLU A 46 -3.45 13.38 6.11
CA GLU A 46 -2.98 12.85 7.39
C GLU A 46 -1.52 12.39 7.32
N ILE A 47 -1.15 11.69 6.24
CA ILE A 47 0.23 11.24 5.99
C ILE A 47 1.18 12.45 5.86
N GLU A 48 0.83 13.42 5.00
CA GLU A 48 1.63 14.61 4.74
C GLU A 48 1.81 15.49 5.99
N THR A 49 0.85 15.49 6.90
CA THR A 49 0.88 16.33 8.11
C THR A 49 1.53 15.66 9.32
N LYS A 50 1.39 14.34 9.49
CA LYS A 50 1.88 13.63 10.68
C LYS A 50 3.30 13.08 10.52
N ILE A 51 3.75 12.84 9.29
CA ILE A 51 5.06 12.27 9.04
C ILE A 51 6.07 13.40 8.82
N MET A 52 7.00 13.57 9.78
CA MET A 52 7.96 14.68 9.75
C MET A 52 9.01 14.55 8.65
N ASN A 53 9.32 13.33 8.23
CA ASN A 53 10.24 13.09 7.12
C ASN A 53 9.46 13.17 5.80
N GLN A 54 9.67 14.26 5.06
CA GLN A 54 8.96 14.53 3.81
C GLN A 54 9.20 13.43 2.76
N GLU A 55 10.41 12.87 2.67
CA GLU A 55 10.71 11.79 1.72
C GLU A 55 9.92 10.51 2.05
N VAL A 56 9.80 10.20 3.35
CA VAL A 56 8.99 9.07 3.83
C VAL A 56 7.50 9.34 3.58
N ALA A 57 7.03 10.56 3.84
CA ALA A 57 5.64 10.94 3.58
C ALA A 57 5.30 10.79 2.09
N GLU A 58 6.15 11.31 1.20
CA GLU A 58 5.98 11.21 -0.25
C GLU A 58 5.97 9.74 -0.71
N ARG A 59 6.88 8.90 -0.22
CA ARG A 59 6.88 7.46 -0.54
C ARG A 59 5.60 6.76 -0.12
N ILE A 60 5.09 7.08 1.07
CA ILE A 60 3.84 6.50 1.60
C ILE A 60 2.65 6.98 0.79
N VAL A 61 2.58 8.28 0.46
CA VAL A 61 1.53 8.85 -0.39
C VAL A 61 1.52 8.18 -1.76
N LEU A 62 2.68 8.02 -2.40
CA LEU A 62 2.81 7.34 -3.68
C LEU A 62 2.32 5.89 -3.60
N PHE A 63 2.68 5.17 -2.54
CA PHE A 63 2.20 3.81 -2.33
C PHE A 63 0.67 3.75 -2.22
N VAL A 64 0.05 4.55 -1.33
CA VAL A 64 -1.41 4.53 -1.15
C VAL A 64 -2.16 5.05 -2.38
N SER A 65 -1.54 5.92 -3.18
CA SER A 65 -2.09 6.41 -4.45
C SER A 65 -2.13 5.30 -5.50
N ALA A 66 -0.99 4.65 -5.73
CA ALA A 66 -0.89 3.51 -6.64
C ALA A 66 -1.83 2.38 -6.20
N PHE A 67 -1.97 2.21 -4.90
CA PHE A 67 -2.88 1.23 -4.33
C PHE A 67 -4.35 1.55 -4.61
N LYS A 68 -4.76 2.81 -4.44
CA LYS A 68 -6.10 3.27 -4.83
C LYS A 68 -6.37 3.05 -6.31
N GLU A 69 -5.45 3.48 -7.17
CA GLU A 69 -5.55 3.32 -8.63
C GLU A 69 -5.72 1.85 -9.02
N SER A 70 -4.95 0.97 -8.37
CA SER A 70 -5.06 -0.48 -8.59
C SER A 70 -6.43 -1.05 -8.22
N MET A 71 -7.07 -0.53 -7.17
CA MET A 71 -8.43 -0.92 -6.80
C MET A 71 -9.46 -0.41 -7.80
N GLU A 72 -9.36 0.86 -8.21
CA GLU A 72 -10.28 1.50 -9.15
C GLU A 72 -10.22 0.87 -10.55
N GLU A 73 -9.03 0.50 -11.00
CA GLU A 73 -8.82 -0.14 -12.31
C GLU A 73 -9.00 -1.66 -12.27
N GLY A 74 -8.97 -2.26 -11.08
CA GLY A 74 -8.94 -3.71 -10.91
C GLY A 74 -7.66 -4.36 -11.46
N ASP A 75 -6.60 -3.58 -11.64
CA ASP A 75 -5.30 -3.99 -12.15
C ASP A 75 -4.23 -3.78 -11.08
N VAL A 76 -3.29 -4.72 -10.95
CA VAL A 76 -2.16 -4.65 -10.03
C VAL A 76 -1.03 -3.76 -10.55
N LEU A 77 -1.08 -3.39 -11.84
CA LEU A 77 -0.01 -2.68 -12.53
C LEU A 77 0.44 -1.39 -11.83
N PRO A 78 -0.46 -0.50 -11.32
CA PRO A 78 -0.02 0.74 -10.67
C PRO A 78 0.85 0.50 -9.42
N ILE A 79 0.50 -0.47 -8.57
CA ILE A 79 1.33 -0.85 -7.40
C ILE A 79 2.68 -1.42 -7.85
N VAL A 80 2.68 -2.22 -8.92
CA VAL A 80 3.93 -2.80 -9.46
C VAL A 80 4.85 -1.69 -9.99
N GLU A 81 4.31 -0.72 -10.70
CA GLU A 81 5.05 0.45 -11.19
C GLU A 81 5.61 1.29 -10.04
N TYR A 82 4.88 1.42 -8.93
CA TYR A 82 5.40 2.03 -7.70
C TYR A 82 6.63 1.29 -7.17
N PHE A 83 6.59 -0.04 -7.02
CA PHE A 83 7.74 -0.80 -6.51
C PHE A 83 8.93 -0.76 -7.46
N ILE A 84 8.67 -0.86 -8.76
CA ILE A 84 9.71 -0.72 -9.79
C ILE A 84 10.34 0.68 -9.71
N SER A 85 9.55 1.75 -9.73
CA SER A 85 10.08 3.11 -9.68
C SER A 85 10.79 3.46 -8.36
N SER A 86 10.48 2.75 -7.27
CA SER A 86 11.01 3.03 -5.93
C SER A 86 12.30 2.26 -5.59
N ASP A 87 12.59 1.10 -6.20
CA ASP A 87 13.74 0.26 -5.78
C ASP A 87 14.31 -0.68 -6.89
N ILE A 88 14.44 -0.18 -8.14
CA ILE A 88 14.92 -0.97 -9.30
C ILE A 88 16.29 -1.66 -9.12
N GLU A 89 17.20 -1.17 -8.27
CA GLU A 89 18.58 -1.70 -8.29
C GLU A 89 18.82 -2.92 -7.40
N ASN A 90 17.93 -3.25 -6.44
CA ASN A 90 18.26 -4.26 -5.41
C ASN A 90 17.15 -5.27 -5.06
N MET A 91 15.95 -5.21 -5.65
CA MET A 91 14.92 -6.22 -5.37
C MET A 91 15.13 -7.49 -6.18
N ASP A 92 15.09 -8.64 -5.48
CA ASP A 92 15.15 -9.94 -6.12
C ASP A 92 13.85 -10.19 -6.94
N PRO A 93 13.95 -10.71 -8.17
CA PRO A 93 12.78 -11.03 -9.00
C PRO A 93 11.76 -11.97 -8.33
N ASP A 94 12.20 -12.87 -7.46
CA ASP A 94 11.32 -13.77 -6.72
C ASP A 94 10.58 -13.02 -5.59
N GLU A 95 11.19 -12.01 -4.97
CA GLU A 95 10.54 -11.13 -4.00
C GLU A 95 9.47 -10.25 -4.65
N LEU A 96 9.77 -9.69 -5.83
CA LEU A 96 8.80 -8.96 -6.64
C LEU A 96 7.60 -9.82 -7.01
N LYS A 97 7.83 -11.09 -7.36
CA LYS A 97 6.77 -12.04 -7.67
C LYS A 97 5.89 -12.36 -6.45
N MET A 98 6.47 -12.51 -5.27
CA MET A 98 5.69 -12.72 -4.03
C MET A 98 4.80 -11.51 -3.70
N ILE A 99 5.34 -10.30 -3.87
CA ILE A 99 4.57 -9.06 -3.73
C ILE A 99 3.43 -9.03 -4.75
N PHE A 100 3.72 -9.35 -6.01
CA PHE A 100 2.74 -9.41 -7.09
C PHE A 100 1.60 -10.38 -6.80
N ASP A 101 1.92 -11.61 -6.41
CA ASP A 101 0.92 -12.64 -6.11
C ASP A 101 0.04 -12.23 -4.91
N ALA A 102 0.63 -11.62 -3.88
CA ALA A 102 -0.11 -11.10 -2.73
C ALA A 102 -1.04 -9.95 -3.10
N VAL A 103 -0.57 -8.99 -3.91
CA VAL A 103 -1.38 -7.85 -4.38
C VAL A 103 -2.48 -8.32 -5.34
N LYS A 104 -2.23 -9.33 -6.17
CA LYS A 104 -3.23 -9.89 -7.08
C LYS A 104 -4.33 -10.65 -6.34
N GLU A 105 -3.97 -11.49 -5.39
CA GLU A 105 -4.94 -12.14 -4.49
C GLU A 105 -5.77 -11.08 -3.77
N PHE A 106 -5.10 -10.02 -3.33
CA PHE A 106 -5.72 -8.90 -2.66
C PHE A 106 -6.76 -8.16 -3.53
N ILE A 107 -6.42 -7.73 -4.75
CA ILE A 107 -7.36 -7.05 -5.66
C ILE A 107 -8.53 -7.97 -6.01
N THR A 108 -8.25 -9.26 -6.21
CA THR A 108 -9.29 -10.26 -6.47
C THR A 108 -10.27 -10.35 -5.30
N LEU A 109 -9.79 -10.31 -4.05
CA LEU A 109 -10.64 -10.30 -2.87
C LEU A 109 -11.47 -9.01 -2.75
N VAL A 110 -10.90 -7.86 -3.11
CA VAL A 110 -11.60 -6.57 -3.01
C VAL A 110 -12.73 -6.47 -4.02
N ASN A 111 -12.50 -6.96 -5.23
CA ASN A 111 -13.41 -6.89 -6.38
C ASN A 111 -14.33 -8.12 -6.51
N ASP A 112 -14.29 -9.07 -5.58
CA ASP A 112 -15.25 -10.18 -5.55
C ASP A 112 -16.64 -9.66 -5.18
N GLU A 113 -17.58 -9.72 -6.12
CA GLU A 113 -18.98 -9.29 -5.94
C GLU A 113 -19.68 -10.01 -4.78
N ASN A 114 -19.19 -11.16 -4.31
CA ASN A 114 -19.73 -11.85 -3.14
C ASN A 114 -19.34 -11.20 -1.80
N ARG A 115 -18.41 -10.24 -1.81
CA ARG A 115 -17.98 -9.51 -0.62
C ARG A 115 -19.07 -8.59 -0.05
N LEU A 116 -20.05 -8.19 -0.88
CA LEU A 116 -21.22 -7.39 -0.46
C LEU A 116 -22.35 -8.21 0.19
N MET A 117 -22.26 -9.56 0.22
CA MET A 117 -23.31 -10.44 0.76
C MET A 117 -23.04 -10.96 2.19
N HIS A 118 -21.99 -10.49 2.86
CA HIS A 118 -21.69 -10.84 4.25
C HIS A 118 -21.44 -9.63 5.15
#